data_AF-A0A7U3D0F4-F1
#
_entry.id   AF-A0A7U3D0F4-F1
#
_cell.length_a   1.000
_cell.length_b   1.000
_cell.length_c   1.000
_cell.angle_alpha   90.00
_cell.angle_beta   90.00
_cell.angle_gamma   90.00
#
_symmetry.space_group_name_H-M   'P 1'
#
loop_
_entity.id
_entity.type
_entity.pdbx_description
1 polymer ?
#
loop_
_entity_poly.entity_id
_entity_poly.type
_entity_poly.pdbx_seq_one_letter_code
_entity_poly.pdbx_strand_id
1 'polypeptide(L)'
;MQKGISLNELEAVHFARLFDSMGSDIKSFYIDSPDVIAERFGVRLKMLSSKRTRVVGIKSSREELKDKPIKLVAEHKADVRYPVVSAASIIAKVTRDEEIRKLEKKLKIKIGSGYPSDFTTIDAVRRHLSTGKFDGNLRLHWKTMENIKQTKITNFFSN
;
A
#
# COMPACT_ATOMS: atom_id res chain seq x y z
N MET A 1 0.81 9.89 9.06
CA MET A 1 1.45 8.64 9.50
C MET A 1 1.80 8.81 10.97
N GLN A 2 1.60 7.80 11.81
CA GLN A 2 2.18 7.81 13.16
C GLN A 2 3.71 7.90 13.03
N LYS A 3 4.36 8.70 13.88
CA LYS A 3 5.83 8.76 13.93
C LYS A 3 6.38 7.34 14.16
N GLY A 4 7.32 6.91 13.31
CA GLY A 4 8.08 5.67 13.50
C GLY A 4 7.64 4.45 12.68
N ILE A 5 6.52 4.50 11.93
CA ILE A 5 6.06 3.36 11.11
C ILE A 5 6.26 3.69 9.62
N SER A 6 7.01 2.87 8.90
CA SER A 6 7.20 3.00 7.45
C SER A 6 5.94 2.56 6.67
N LEU A 7 5.80 2.97 5.41
CA LEU A 7 4.64 2.56 4.59
C LEU A 7 4.61 1.03 4.41
N ASN A 8 5.76 0.40 4.17
CA ASN A 8 5.86 -1.06 4.07
C ASN A 8 5.46 -1.75 5.37
N GLU A 9 5.77 -1.15 6.54
CA GLU A 9 5.35 -1.71 7.83
C GLU A 9 3.82 -1.61 8.00
N LEU A 10 3.23 -0.49 7.62
CA LEU A 10 1.77 -0.32 7.62
C LEU A 10 1.08 -1.33 6.69
N GLU A 11 1.65 -1.55 5.50
CA GLU A 11 1.15 -2.57 4.56
C GLU A 11 1.24 -3.97 5.16
N ALA A 12 2.36 -4.34 5.79
CA ALA A 12 2.51 -5.63 6.47
C ALA A 12 1.45 -5.84 7.57
N VAL A 13 1.13 -4.80 8.35
CA VAL A 13 0.07 -4.84 9.37
C VAL A 13 -1.30 -5.13 8.74
N HIS A 14 -1.64 -4.45 7.65
CA HIS A 14 -2.93 -4.67 6.98
C HIS A 14 -3.02 -6.04 6.30
N PHE A 15 -1.94 -6.50 5.67
CA PHE A 15 -1.89 -7.85 5.11
C PHE A 15 -1.99 -8.93 6.19
N ALA A 16 -1.34 -8.76 7.35
CA ALA A 16 -1.47 -9.69 8.47
C ALA A 16 -2.92 -9.75 8.97
N ARG A 17 -3.58 -8.60 9.18
CA ARG A 17 -5.00 -8.54 9.57
C ARG A 17 -5.92 -9.23 8.56
N LEU A 18 -5.70 -8.98 7.28
CA LEU A 18 -6.46 -9.62 6.21
C LEU A 18 -6.22 -11.13 6.22
N PHE A 19 -4.98 -11.57 6.36
CA PHE A 19 -4.64 -12.99 6.41
C PHE A 19 -5.25 -13.69 7.62
N ASP A 20 -5.23 -13.05 8.79
CA ASP A 20 -5.83 -13.56 10.03
C ASP A 20 -7.35 -13.68 9.92
N SER A 21 -8.03 -12.79 9.20
CA SER A 21 -9.49 -12.84 9.03
C SER A 21 -9.98 -13.92 8.05
N MET A 22 -9.08 -14.54 7.28
CA MET A 22 -9.45 -15.63 6.36
C MET A 22 -9.71 -16.96 7.08
N GLY A 23 -10.27 -17.94 6.38
CA GLY A 23 -10.48 -19.31 6.88
C GLY A 23 -9.20 -20.02 7.31
N SER A 24 -9.37 -21.12 8.07
CA SER A 24 -8.28 -21.98 8.57
C SER A 24 -7.82 -23.03 7.54
N ASP A 25 -8.52 -23.17 6.43
CA ASP A 25 -8.26 -24.11 5.34
C ASP A 25 -7.14 -23.67 4.38
N ILE A 26 -6.60 -22.46 4.57
CA ILE A 26 -5.52 -21.91 3.76
C ILE A 26 -4.22 -22.68 3.96
N LYS A 27 -3.76 -23.36 2.91
CA LYS A 27 -2.47 -24.07 2.89
C LYS A 27 -1.30 -23.19 2.46
N SER A 28 -1.55 -22.16 1.66
CA SER A 28 -0.51 -21.27 1.12
C SER A 28 -1.04 -19.86 0.94
N PHE A 29 -0.22 -18.87 1.28
CA PHE A 29 -0.52 -17.46 1.14
C PHE A 29 0.58 -16.80 0.30
N TYR A 30 0.19 -16.19 -0.81
CA TYR A 30 1.10 -15.54 -1.76
C TYR A 30 0.92 -14.03 -1.67
N ILE A 31 2.02 -13.30 -1.55
CA ILE A 31 2.00 -11.85 -1.39
C ILE A 31 3.03 -11.18 -2.30
N ASP A 32 2.61 -10.09 -2.93
CA ASP A 32 3.51 -9.21 -3.68
C ASP A 32 4.23 -8.28 -2.70
N SER A 33 5.57 -8.31 -2.71
CA SER A 33 6.38 -7.56 -1.76
C SER A 33 6.69 -6.14 -2.24
N PRO A 34 6.37 -5.10 -1.44
CA PRO A 34 6.82 -3.73 -1.66
C PRO A 34 8.24 -3.47 -1.10
N ASP A 35 8.77 -4.41 -0.29
CA ASP A 35 10.11 -4.29 0.30
C ASP A 35 11.19 -4.57 -0.74
N VAL A 36 12.41 -4.06 -0.52
CA VAL A 36 13.58 -4.38 -1.35
C VAL A 36 13.94 -5.86 -1.23
N ILE A 37 13.78 -6.43 -0.02
CA ILE A 37 14.02 -7.86 0.26
C ILE A 37 12.67 -8.51 0.52
N ALA A 38 12.20 -9.34 -0.43
CA ALA A 38 10.86 -9.92 -0.39
C ALA A 38 10.62 -10.79 0.85
N GLU A 39 11.61 -11.61 1.20
CA GLU A 39 11.56 -12.48 2.37
C GLU A 39 11.44 -11.68 3.67
N ARG A 40 12.02 -10.48 3.73
CA ARG A 40 11.89 -9.57 4.89
C ARG A 40 10.44 -9.16 5.10
N PHE A 41 9.71 -8.92 4.01
CA PHE A 41 8.29 -8.61 4.07
C PHE A 41 7.47 -9.82 4.56
N GLY A 42 7.79 -11.02 4.06
CA GLY A 42 7.21 -12.27 4.56
C GLY A 42 7.47 -12.51 6.05
N VAL A 43 8.68 -12.21 6.55
CA VAL A 43 9.01 -12.31 7.98
C VAL A 43 8.19 -11.34 8.82
N ARG A 44 8.03 -10.09 8.38
CA ARG A 44 7.20 -9.12 9.09
C ARG A 44 5.75 -9.57 9.19
N LEU A 45 5.16 -10.01 8.08
CA LEU A 45 3.79 -10.53 8.09
C LEU A 45 3.68 -11.71 9.04
N LYS A 46 4.63 -12.66 9.02
CA LYS A 46 4.68 -13.78 9.97
C LYS A 46 4.73 -13.32 11.43
N MET A 47 5.49 -12.27 11.75
CA MET A 47 5.58 -11.73 13.11
C MET A 47 4.29 -11.03 13.57
N LEU A 48 3.55 -10.43 12.64
CA LEU A 48 2.34 -9.66 12.93
C LEU A 48 1.06 -10.51 12.91
N SER A 49 1.08 -11.64 12.21
CA SER A 49 -0.03 -12.57 12.03
C SER A 49 -0.20 -13.49 13.23
N SER A 50 -1.44 -13.71 13.65
CA SER A 50 -1.80 -14.74 14.65
C SER A 50 -1.65 -16.17 14.11
N LYS A 51 -1.77 -16.36 12.80
CA LYS A 51 -1.64 -17.66 12.14
C LYS A 51 -0.20 -18.14 12.06
N ARG A 52 0.00 -19.44 12.32
CA ARG A 52 1.31 -20.10 12.23
C ARG A 52 1.74 -20.30 10.77
N THR A 53 2.79 -19.58 10.36
CA THR A 53 3.32 -19.62 8.99
C THR A 53 4.79 -20.02 8.90
N ARG A 54 5.18 -20.52 7.73
CA ARG A 54 6.57 -20.73 7.32
C ARG A 54 6.86 -19.90 6.06
N VAL A 55 7.77 -18.93 6.19
CA VAL A 55 8.25 -18.13 5.08
C VAL A 55 9.12 -19.00 4.17
N VAL A 56 8.81 -19.01 2.87
CA VAL A 56 9.62 -19.70 1.86
C VAL A 56 10.93 -18.95 1.64
N GLY A 57 12.03 -19.69 1.42
CA GLY A 57 13.36 -19.12 1.27
C GLY A 57 14.13 -18.90 2.58
N ILE A 58 13.44 -18.94 3.73
CA ILE A 58 14.08 -18.81 5.04
C ILE A 58 14.19 -20.18 5.70
N LYS A 59 15.43 -20.59 6.00
CA LYS A 59 15.69 -21.79 6.79
C LYS A 59 15.19 -21.55 8.22
N SER A 60 14.26 -22.39 8.69
CA SER A 60 13.87 -22.44 10.11
C SER A 60 14.51 -23.67 10.72
N SER A 61 15.22 -23.48 11.84
CA SER A 61 16.04 -24.48 12.54
C SER A 61 15.23 -25.49 13.38
N ARG A 62 13.91 -25.58 13.21
CA ARG A 62 13.08 -26.49 13.99
C ARG A 62 12.27 -27.45 13.14
N GLU A 63 12.54 -28.71 13.42
CA GLU A 63 12.01 -29.96 12.91
C GLU A 63 10.48 -30.05 12.92
N GLU A 64 9.99 -30.78 11.92
CA GLU A 64 8.90 -31.77 11.99
C GLU A 64 7.97 -31.66 13.20
N LEU A 65 7.06 -30.68 13.14
CA LEU A 65 5.88 -30.61 14.00
C LEU A 65 4.70 -31.25 13.28
N LYS A 66 3.84 -31.96 14.03
CA LYS A 66 2.71 -32.75 13.53
C LYS A 66 1.79 -31.99 12.56
N ASP A 67 1.61 -30.68 12.75
CA ASP A 67 0.84 -29.82 11.85
C ASP A 67 1.74 -29.02 10.90
N LYS A 68 1.50 -29.18 9.59
CA LYS A 68 2.19 -28.43 8.53
C LYS A 68 1.79 -26.95 8.62
N PRO A 69 2.73 -26.02 8.88
CA PRO A 69 2.42 -24.59 8.92
C PRO A 69 2.01 -24.07 7.54
N ILE A 70 1.24 -22.98 7.52
CA ILE A 70 0.81 -22.33 6.28
C ILE A 70 2.06 -21.80 5.55
N LYS A 71 2.18 -22.13 4.26
CA LYS A 71 3.30 -21.68 3.43
C LYS A 71 3.09 -20.19 3.08
N LEU A 72 4.01 -19.33 3.51
CA LEU A 72 4.00 -17.91 3.19
C LEU A 72 5.05 -17.61 2.11
N VAL A 73 4.59 -17.19 0.93
CA VAL A 73 5.41 -16.88 -0.24
C VAL A 73 5.36 -15.37 -0.47
N ALA A 74 6.45 -14.68 -0.15
CA ALA A 74 6.61 -13.26 -0.47
C ALA A 74 7.61 -13.13 -1.61
N GLU A 75 7.19 -12.54 -2.73
CA GLU A 75 8.01 -12.38 -3.92
C GLU A 75 7.79 -11.01 -4.55
N HIS A 76 8.77 -10.55 -5.33
CA HIS A 76 8.61 -9.37 -6.17
C HIS A 76 7.82 -9.73 -7.44
N LYS A 77 6.88 -8.86 -7.84
CA LYS A 77 6.04 -9.05 -9.04
C LYS A 77 5.24 -10.36 -8.95
N ALA A 78 4.76 -10.68 -7.75
CA ALA A 78 3.99 -11.89 -7.51
C ALA A 78 2.68 -11.87 -8.31
N ASP A 79 2.13 -10.68 -8.60
CA ASP A 79 0.95 -10.46 -9.42
C ASP A 79 1.14 -10.85 -10.90
N VAL A 80 2.38 -10.91 -11.41
CA VAL A 80 2.67 -11.41 -12.76
C VAL A 80 2.81 -12.93 -12.78
N ARG A 81 3.27 -13.53 -11.67
CA ARG A 81 3.61 -14.96 -11.58
C ARG A 81 2.45 -15.83 -11.14
N TYR A 82 1.62 -15.34 -10.23
CA TYR A 82 0.61 -16.13 -9.55
C TYR A 82 -0.80 -15.58 -9.85
N PRO A 83 -1.67 -16.34 -10.55
CA PRO A 83 -3.02 -15.90 -10.89
C PRO A 83 -3.86 -15.41 -9.70
N VAL A 84 -3.68 -16.02 -8.53
CA VAL A 84 -4.37 -15.61 -7.28
C VAL A 84 -3.94 -14.21 -6.82
N VAL A 85 -2.67 -13.85 -7.01
CA VAL A 85 -2.17 -12.51 -6.68
C VAL A 85 -2.57 -11.52 -7.78
N SER A 86 -2.63 -11.95 -9.05
CA SER A 86 -3.19 -11.14 -10.14
C SER A 86 -4.65 -10.77 -9.86
N ALA A 87 -5.46 -11.74 -9.41
CA ALA A 87 -6.86 -11.51 -9.05
C ALA A 87 -6.98 -10.52 -7.88
N ALA A 88 -6.16 -10.66 -6.83
CA ALA A 88 -6.11 -9.70 -5.73
C ALA A 88 -5.73 -8.28 -6.20
N SER A 89 -4.77 -8.18 -7.12
CA SER A 89 -4.34 -6.91 -7.74
C SER A 89 -5.48 -6.23 -8.52
N ILE A 90 -6.29 -7.00 -9.27
CA ILE A 90 -7.47 -6.49 -9.97
C ILE A 90 -8.49 -5.94 -8.98
N ILE A 91 -8.85 -6.72 -7.95
CA ILE A 91 -9.81 -6.30 -6.92
C ILE A 91 -9.34 -4.99 -6.26
N ALA A 92 -8.06 -4.92 -5.87
CA ALA A 92 -7.50 -3.73 -5.24
C ALA A 92 -7.55 -2.50 -6.15
N LYS A 93 -7.18 -2.65 -7.43
CA LYS A 93 -7.18 -1.54 -8.41
C LYS A 93 -8.58 -1.05 -8.73
N VAL A 94 -9.52 -1.95 -9.00
CA VAL A 94 -10.92 -1.59 -9.28
C VAL A 94 -11.54 -0.88 -8.08
N THR A 95 -11.34 -1.40 -6.86
CA THR A 95 -11.83 -0.77 -5.62
C THR A 95 -11.22 0.62 -5.44
N ARG A 96 -9.90 0.77 -5.64
CA ARG A 96 -9.21 2.06 -5.55
C ARG A 96 -9.81 3.07 -6.52
N ASP A 97 -9.98 2.69 -7.78
CA ASP A 97 -10.48 3.59 -8.82
C ASP A 97 -11.94 4.00 -8.55
N GLU A 98 -12.75 3.10 -7.99
CA GLU A 98 -14.10 3.42 -7.53
C GLU A 98 -14.10 4.44 -6.39
N GLU A 99 -13.24 4.27 -5.39
CA GLU A 99 -13.10 5.21 -4.28
C GLU A 99 -12.62 6.59 -4.74
N ILE A 100 -11.71 6.66 -5.72
CA ILE A 100 -11.31 7.94 -6.33
C ILE A 100 -12.51 8.61 -7.01
N ARG A 101 -13.33 7.88 -7.77
CA ARG A 101 -14.53 8.45 -8.41
C ARG A 101 -15.55 8.94 -7.37
N LYS A 102 -15.74 8.22 -6.26
CA LYS A 102 -16.59 8.66 -5.15
C LYS A 102 -16.06 9.96 -4.55
N LEU A 103 -14.74 10.08 -4.39
CA LEU A 103 -14.09 11.27 -3.88
C LEU A 103 -14.23 12.46 -4.86
N GLU A 104 -14.03 12.25 -6.15
CA GLU A 104 -14.24 13.29 -7.18
C GLU A 104 -15.66 13.84 -7.15
N LYS A 105 -16.67 12.96 -7.04
CA LYS A 105 -18.08 13.35 -6.91
C LYS A 105 -18.34 14.14 -5.63
N LYS A 106 -17.80 13.68 -4.50
CA LYS A 106 -17.98 14.33 -3.19
C LYS A 106 -17.35 15.73 -3.16
N LEU A 107 -16.13 15.85 -3.69
CA LEU A 107 -15.38 17.11 -3.68
C LEU A 107 -15.76 18.05 -4.82
N LYS A 108 -16.46 17.53 -5.85
CA LYS A 108 -16.73 18.22 -7.13
C LYS A 108 -15.44 18.72 -7.80
N ILE A 109 -14.38 17.93 -7.71
CA ILE A 109 -13.06 18.21 -8.28
C ILE A 109 -12.63 16.98 -9.09
N LYS A 110 -12.13 17.21 -10.30
CA LYS A 110 -11.43 16.18 -11.07
C LYS A 110 -10.04 15.98 -10.47
N ILE A 111 -9.81 14.83 -9.85
CA ILE A 111 -8.56 14.48 -9.18
C ILE A 111 -7.58 13.84 -10.18
N GLY A 112 -8.08 13.10 -11.17
CA GLY A 112 -7.23 12.26 -12.01
C GLY A 112 -6.80 11.00 -11.29
N SER A 113 -5.59 10.51 -11.55
CA SER A 113 -5.10 9.22 -11.05
C SER A 113 -4.74 9.20 -9.56
N GLY A 114 -4.55 10.38 -8.94
CA GLY A 114 -4.07 10.50 -7.56
C GLY A 114 -2.55 10.33 -7.40
N TYR A 115 -1.81 10.19 -8.50
CA TYR A 115 -0.35 10.05 -8.51
C TYR A 115 0.37 11.37 -8.82
N PRO A 116 1.64 11.53 -8.41
CA PRO A 116 2.36 12.79 -8.56
C PRO A 116 2.85 13.01 -10.00
N SER A 117 2.91 11.92 -10.78
CA SER A 117 3.25 11.93 -12.20
C SER A 117 2.09 12.40 -13.07
N ASP A 118 0.88 12.47 -12.53
CA ASP A 118 -0.29 12.95 -13.26
C ASP A 118 -0.47 14.45 -13.07
N PHE A 119 -0.36 15.17 -14.19
CA PHE A 119 -0.55 16.61 -14.23
C PHE A 119 -1.92 17.03 -13.68
N THR A 120 -2.99 16.26 -13.97
CA THR A 120 -4.35 16.54 -13.50
C THR A 120 -4.41 16.54 -11.98
N THR A 121 -3.74 15.56 -11.35
CA THR A 121 -3.67 15.43 -9.89
C THR A 121 -2.90 16.58 -9.27
N ILE A 122 -1.74 16.94 -9.83
CA ILE A 122 -0.93 18.04 -9.31
C ILE A 122 -1.66 19.37 -9.42
N ASP A 123 -2.31 19.64 -10.55
CA ASP A 123 -3.10 20.85 -10.78
C ASP A 123 -4.31 20.92 -9.84
N ALA A 124 -5.05 19.81 -9.68
CA ALA A 124 -6.17 19.73 -8.76
C ALA A 124 -5.76 20.05 -7.33
N VAL A 125 -4.67 19.45 -6.84
CA VAL A 125 -4.13 19.70 -5.50
C VAL A 125 -3.71 21.16 -5.36
N ARG A 126 -2.92 21.71 -6.30
CA ARG A 126 -2.43 23.10 -6.23
C ARG A 126 -3.57 24.12 -6.16
N ARG A 127 -4.60 23.99 -6.99
CA ARG A 127 -5.71 24.94 -7.06
C ARG A 127 -6.58 24.95 -5.80
N HIS A 128 -6.62 23.83 -5.09
CA HIS A 128 -7.53 23.65 -3.95
C HIS A 128 -6.82 23.49 -2.61
N LEU A 129 -5.49 23.56 -2.58
CA LEU A 129 -4.71 23.41 -1.35
C LEU A 129 -5.03 24.52 -0.34
N SER A 130 -5.18 25.77 -0.79
CA SER A 130 -5.55 26.91 0.06
C SER A 130 -6.99 26.86 0.55
N THR A 131 -7.86 26.14 -0.16
CA THR A 131 -9.30 26.06 0.14
C THR A 131 -9.65 25.00 1.19
N GLY A 132 -8.70 24.15 1.59
CA GLY A 132 -8.96 23.03 2.51
C GLY A 132 -9.87 21.92 1.94
N LYS A 133 -10.28 22.00 0.67
CA LYS A 133 -11.21 21.02 0.07
C LYS A 133 -10.69 19.58 0.07
N PHE A 134 -9.37 19.39 0.17
CA PHE A 134 -8.76 18.07 0.23
C PHE A 134 -8.49 17.57 1.67
N ASP A 135 -8.92 18.30 2.70
CA ASP A 135 -8.67 17.95 4.08
C ASP A 135 -9.20 16.55 4.41
N GLY A 136 -8.38 15.77 5.11
CA GLY A 136 -8.63 14.36 5.42
C GLY A 136 -8.42 13.37 4.26
N ASN A 137 -8.39 13.83 3.01
CA ASN A 137 -8.24 12.96 1.83
C ASN A 137 -6.84 13.03 1.20
N LEU A 138 -6.00 13.96 1.68
CA LEU A 138 -4.64 14.16 1.20
C LEU A 138 -3.59 13.58 2.15
N ARG A 139 -2.61 12.87 1.59
CA ARG A 139 -1.44 12.38 2.35
C ARG A 139 -0.47 13.53 2.59
N LEU A 140 -0.57 14.17 3.76
CA LEU A 140 0.23 15.36 4.11
C LEU A 140 1.75 15.12 4.19
N HIS A 141 2.17 13.91 4.56
CA HIS A 141 3.59 13.55 4.74
C HIS A 141 4.23 13.03 3.45
N TRP A 142 3.62 13.34 2.31
CA TRP A 142 4.15 12.96 1.02
C TRP A 142 5.13 14.02 0.52
N LYS A 143 6.30 13.61 0.02
CA LYS A 143 7.32 14.52 -0.54
C LYS A 143 6.76 15.48 -1.60
N THR A 144 5.79 15.03 -2.40
CA THR A 144 5.11 15.90 -3.38
C THR A 144 4.39 17.08 -2.71
N MET A 145 3.82 16.88 -1.52
CA MET A 145 3.20 17.97 -0.76
C MET A 145 4.21 18.98 -0.23
N GLU A 146 5.40 18.54 0.18
CA GLU A 146 6.49 19.44 0.56
C GLU A 146 6.90 20.32 -0.63
N ASN A 147 7.09 19.72 -1.81
CA ASN A 147 7.43 20.43 -3.04
C ASN A 147 6.33 21.41 -3.50
N ILE A 148 5.05 21.05 -3.34
CA ILE A 148 3.92 21.91 -3.71
C ILE A 148 3.83 23.12 -2.78
N LYS A 149 4.12 22.95 -1.49
CA LYS A 149 4.11 24.04 -0.50
C LYS A 149 5.30 24.99 -0.67
N GLN A 150 6.38 24.56 -1.33
CA GLN A 150 7.53 25.40 -1.59
C GLN A 150 7.22 26.42 -2.71
N THR A 151 7.04 27.68 -2.32
CA THR A 151 6.83 28.79 -3.27
C THR A 151 8.08 29.04 -4.09
N LYS A 152 7.94 29.19 -5.42
CA LYS A 152 9.05 29.58 -6.29
C LYS A 152 9.39 31.06 -6.08
N ILE A 153 10.68 31.37 -6.04
CA ILE A 153 11.20 32.75 -5.96
C ILE A 153 10.61 33.65 -7.07
N THR A 154 10.38 33.11 -8.27
CA THR A 154 9.77 33.84 -9.40
C THR A 154 8.40 34.42 -9.08
N ASN A 155 7.64 33.78 -8.18
CA ASN A 155 6.32 34.25 -7.78
C ASN A 155 6.39 35.51 -6.90
N PHE A 156 7.56 35.83 -6.32
CA PHE A 156 7.77 37.06 -5.55
C PHE A 156 8.20 38.24 -6.42
N PHE A 157 8.75 37.99 -7.61
CA PHE A 157 9.20 39.02 -8.55
C PHE A 157 8.19 39.34 -9.66
N SER A 158 7.02 38.69 -9.65
CA SER A 158 5.96 38.90 -10.65
C SER A 158 4.89 39.91 -10.19
N ASN A 159 5.23 40.80 -9.24
CA ASN A 159 4.40 41.93 -8.79
C ASN A 159 4.94 43.24 -9.34
#